data_AF-A0A2P5VK12-F1
#
_entry.id   AF-A0A2P5VK12-F1
#
_cell.length_a   1.000
_cell.length_b   1.000
_cell.length_c   1.000
_cell.angle_alpha   90.00
_cell.angle_beta   90.00
_cell.angle_gamma   90.00
#
_symmetry.space_group_name_H-M   'P 1'
#
loop_
_entity.id
_entity.type
_entity.pdbx_description
1 polymer ?
#
loop_
_entity_poly.entity_id
_entity_poly.type
_entity_poly.pdbx_seq_one_letter_code
_entity_poly.pdbx_strand_id
1 'polypeptide(L)'
;MQKLDVDVSALSENIYGLTLLRELMENDDRSLKDPAPQTMIMYLGASSVDIHMRCWCNSGDYSEFRFHLNKAAKETLDMAGLSIPYPQ
;
A
#
# COMPACT_ATOMS: atom_id res chain seq x y z
N MET A 1 19.04 5.49 3.52
CA MET A 1 17.80 4.69 3.58
C MET A 1 16.73 5.52 4.27
N GLN A 2 15.56 5.66 3.65
CA GLN A 2 14.40 6.32 4.23
C GLN A 2 13.23 5.35 4.34
N LYS A 3 12.48 5.47 5.44
CA LYS A 3 11.22 4.76 5.66
C LYS A 3 10.13 5.47 4.87
N LEU A 4 9.39 4.72 4.06
CA LEU A 4 8.30 5.22 3.24
C LEU A 4 7.00 4.51 3.63
N ASP A 5 6.02 5.34 4.00
CA ASP A 5 4.73 4.95 4.55
C ASP A 5 3.64 5.49 3.60
N VAL A 6 2.79 4.61 3.06
CA VAL A 6 1.65 4.93 2.17
C VAL A 6 0.38 4.27 2.71
N ASP A 7 -0.67 5.05 2.89
CA ASP A 7 -1.95 4.61 3.43
C ASP A 7 -3.01 4.51 2.32
N VAL A 8 -3.79 3.44 2.32
CA VAL A 8 -4.87 3.17 1.37
C VAL A 8 -6.06 2.57 2.10
N SER A 9 -7.25 3.10 1.84
CA SER A 9 -8.52 2.57 2.37
C SER A 9 -9.23 1.73 1.32
N ALA A 10 -9.73 0.54 1.69
CA ALA A 10 -10.47 -0.34 0.80
C ALA A 10 -11.85 -0.71 1.39
N LEU A 11 -12.88 -0.77 0.53
CA LEU A 11 -14.20 -1.30 0.85
C LEU A 11 -14.14 -2.83 0.82
N SER A 12 -13.65 -3.46 1.89
CA SER A 12 -13.67 -4.92 1.98
C SER A 12 -13.54 -5.45 3.40
N GLU A 13 -14.31 -6.49 3.72
CA GLU A 13 -14.05 -7.35 4.88
C GLU A 13 -12.90 -8.36 4.63
N ASN A 14 -12.38 -8.40 3.40
CA ASN A 14 -11.42 -9.41 2.95
C ASN A 14 -9.96 -8.91 3.05
N ILE A 15 -9.15 -9.64 3.81
CA ILE A 15 -7.72 -9.39 4.02
C ILE A 15 -6.84 -9.59 2.78
N TYR A 16 -7.38 -10.13 1.68
CA TYR A 16 -6.64 -10.39 0.44
C TYR A 16 -5.94 -9.15 -0.14
N GLY A 17 -6.49 -7.95 0.08
CA GLY A 17 -5.85 -6.68 -0.32
C GLY A 17 -4.47 -6.47 0.31
N LEU A 18 -4.23 -6.97 1.53
CA LEU A 18 -2.92 -6.89 2.18
C LEU A 18 -1.84 -7.62 1.39
N THR A 19 -2.15 -8.82 0.91
CA THR A 19 -1.18 -9.63 0.15
C THR A 19 -0.83 -8.95 -1.16
N LEU A 20 -1.82 -8.46 -1.91
CA LEU A 20 -1.59 -7.76 -3.17
C LEU A 20 -0.74 -6.50 -3.01
N LEU A 21 -1.03 -5.69 -1.98
CA LEU A 21 -0.28 -4.47 -1.69
C LEU A 21 1.15 -4.78 -1.22
N ARG A 22 1.36 -5.90 -0.49
CA ARG A 22 2.69 -6.37 -0.11
C ARG A 22 3.48 -6.81 -1.33
N GLU A 23 2.89 -7.62 -2.20
CA GLU A 23 3.50 -8.08 -3.45
C GLU A 23 3.88 -6.91 -4.35
N LEU A 24 3.08 -5.85 -4.39
CA LEU A 24 3.39 -4.63 -5.12
C LEU A 24 4.72 -4.00 -4.65
N MET A 25 4.95 -3.91 -3.34
CA MET A 25 6.22 -3.42 -2.80
C MET A 25 7.36 -4.42 -3.00
N GLU A 26 7.10 -5.71 -2.82
CA GLU A 26 8.11 -6.77 -3.00
C GLU A 26 8.62 -6.86 -4.45
N ASN A 27 7.79 -6.50 -5.43
CA ASN A 27 8.16 -6.52 -6.85
C ASN A 27 8.72 -5.20 -7.37
N ASP A 28 8.74 -4.11 -6.59
CA ASP A 28 9.40 -2.86 -6.98
C ASP A 28 10.88 -2.90 -6.56
N ASP A 29 11.78 -2.68 -7.52
CA ASP A 29 13.24 -2.70 -7.31
C ASP A 29 13.72 -1.59 -6.36
N ARG A 30 12.94 -0.51 -6.21
CA ARG A 30 13.25 0.58 -5.27
C ARG A 30 12.94 0.20 -3.82
N SER A 31 12.13 -0.84 -3.60
CA SER A 31 11.89 -1.38 -2.26
C SER A 31 13.06 -2.23 -1.81
N LEU A 32 13.81 -1.73 -0.84
CA LEU A 32 14.81 -2.49 -0.11
C LEU A 32 14.14 -3.69 0.59
N LYS A 33 14.85 -4.82 0.61
CA LYS A 33 14.34 -6.08 1.17
C LYS A 33 14.74 -6.29 2.63
N ASP A 34 15.67 -5.49 3.12
CA ASP A 34 16.08 -5.45 4.53
C ASP A 34 16.11 -3.99 5.01
N PRO A 35 15.13 -3.55 5.82
CA PRO A 35 14.01 -4.33 6.34
C PRO A 35 12.97 -4.71 5.27
N ALA A 36 12.30 -5.85 5.45
CA ALA A 36 11.30 -6.34 4.51
C ALA A 36 10.03 -5.48 4.52
N PRO A 37 9.40 -5.21 3.36
CA PRO A 37 8.17 -4.44 3.28
C PRO A 37 7.01 -5.11 4.04
N GLN A 38 6.09 -4.29 4.56
CA GLN A 38 5.02 -4.72 5.45
C GLN A 38 3.69 -4.06 5.08
N THR A 39 2.61 -4.81 5.20
CA THR A 39 1.23 -4.29 5.12
C THR A 39 0.54 -4.53 6.45
N MET A 40 -0.12 -3.50 6.98
CA MET A 40 -0.77 -3.53 8.30
C MET A 40 -2.17 -2.95 8.19
N ILE A 41 -3.13 -3.50 8.93
CA ILE A 41 -4.43 -2.85 9.13
C ILE A 41 -4.26 -1.80 10.24
N MET A 42 -4.54 -0.55 9.92
CA MET A 42 -4.43 0.57 10.87
C MET A 42 -5.76 0.88 11.54
N TYR A 43 -6.86 0.74 10.80
CA TYR A 43 -8.19 1.09 11.28
C TYR A 43 -9.28 0.27 10.59
N LEU A 44 -10.35 -0.02 11.33
CA LEU A 44 -11.55 -0.68 10.86
C LEU A 44 -12.70 0.32 10.94
N GLY A 45 -13.13 0.82 9.79
CA GLY A 45 -14.29 1.71 9.65
C GLY A 45 -15.60 0.92 9.57
N ALA A 46 -16.72 1.65 9.50
CA ALA A 46 -18.05 1.05 9.40
C ALA A 46 -18.28 0.27 8.09
N SER A 47 -17.58 0.64 7.02
CA SER A 47 -17.65 -0.02 5.70
C SER A 47 -16.30 -0.10 4.99
N SER A 48 -15.20 0.18 5.69
CA SER A 48 -13.85 0.25 5.11
C SER A 48 -12.79 -0.32 6.04
N VAL A 49 -11.66 -0.73 5.45
CA VAL A 49 -10.45 -1.10 6.17
C VAL A 49 -9.33 -0.20 5.68
N ASP A 50 -8.66 0.48 6.62
CA ASP A 50 -7.49 1.31 6.30
C ASP A 50 -6.24 0.46 6.42
N ILE A 51 -5.52 0.37 5.32
CA ILE A 51 -4.32 -0.43 5.15
C ILE A 51 -3.11 0.50 5.01
N HIS A 52 -2.05 0.18 5.73
CA HIS A 52 -0.79 0.88 5.67
C HIS A 52 0.27 -0.01 5.02
N MET A 53 0.87 0.51 3.96
CA MET A 53 2.01 -0.04 3.25
C MET A 53 3.29 0.62 3.74
N ARG A 54 4.22 -0.17 4.27
CA ARG A 54 5.53 0.28 4.74
C ARG A 54 6.63 -0.40 3.96
N CYS A 55 7.54 0.39 3.40
CA CYS A 55 8.77 -0.10 2.80
C CYS A 55 9.94 0.86 3.05
N TRP A 56 11.11 0.50 2.56
CA TRP A 56 12.33 1.30 2.66
C TRP A 56 12.91 1.50 1.27
N CYS A 57 13.42 2.71 1.01
CA CYS A 57 14.04 3.03 -0.28
C CYS A 57 15.27 3.95 -0.08
N ASN A 58 15.99 4.21 -1.18
CA ASN A 58 17.02 5.25 -1.17
C ASN A 58 16.36 6.62 -1.10
N SER A 59 17.05 7.58 -0.48
CA SER A 59 16.51 8.93 -0.29
C SER A 59 16.24 9.65 -1.62
N GLY A 60 16.98 9.33 -2.68
CA GLY A 60 16.78 9.89 -4.02
C GLY A 60 15.48 9.42 -4.69
N ASP A 61 15.01 8.23 -4.32
CA ASP A 61 13.83 7.61 -4.94
C ASP A 61 12.54 7.94 -4.18
N TYR A 62 12.64 8.50 -2.97
CA TYR A 62 11.53 8.61 -2.00
C TYR A 62 10.27 9.23 -2.60
N SER A 63 10.40 10.42 -3.21
CA SER A 63 9.24 11.17 -3.71
C SER A 63 8.57 10.43 -4.88
N GLU A 64 9.35 10.01 -5.88
CA GLU A 64 8.82 9.31 -7.05
C GLU A 64 8.19 7.97 -6.65
N PHE A 65 8.86 7.22 -5.78
CA PHE A 65 8.37 5.93 -5.33
C PHE A 65 7.08 6.07 -4.52
N ARG A 66 6.97 7.10 -3.67
CA ARG A 66 5.72 7.40 -2.95
C ARG A 66 4.55 7.60 -3.90
N PHE A 67 4.72 8.42 -4.93
CA PHE A 67 3.65 8.70 -5.89
C PHE A 67 3.32 7.47 -6.74
N HIS A 68 4.34 6.70 -7.13
CA HIS A 68 4.16 5.44 -7.84
C HIS A 68 3.33 4.45 -7.02
N LEU A 69 3.70 4.20 -5.76
CA LEU A 69 2.97 3.27 -4.89
C LEU A 69 1.52 3.68 -4.67
N ASN A 70 1.23 4.98 -4.50
CA ASN A 70 -0.15 5.45 -4.37
C ASN A 70 -1.00 5.08 -5.60
N LYS A 71 -0.47 5.36 -6.80
CA LYS A 71 -1.17 5.05 -8.06
C LYS A 71 -1.33 3.54 -8.23
N ALA A 72 -0.25 2.80 -8.05
CA ALA A 72 -0.23 1.36 -8.28
C ALA A 72 -1.07 0.60 -7.25
N ALA A 73 -1.13 1.06 -6.00
CA ALA A 73 -2.03 0.50 -4.99
C ALA A 73 -3.50 0.65 -5.39
N LYS A 74 -3.90 1.85 -5.84
CA LYS A 74 -5.25 2.08 -6.37
C LYS A 74 -5.56 1.15 -7.54
N GLU A 75 -4.69 1.10 -8.54
CA GLU A 75 -4.89 0.25 -9.72
C GLU A 75 -4.99 -1.24 -9.34
N THR A 76 -4.16 -1.68 -8.40
CA THR A 76 -4.15 -3.06 -7.89
C THR A 76 -5.47 -3.41 -7.19
N LEU A 77 -5.96 -2.53 -6.31
CA LEU A 77 -7.22 -2.75 -5.61
C LEU A 77 -8.42 -2.71 -6.56
N ASP A 78 -8.46 -1.77 -7.50
CA ASP A 78 -9.51 -1.71 -8.53
C ASP A 78 -9.57 -3.00 -9.35
N MET A 79 -8.42 -3.51 -9.80
CA MET A 79 -8.35 -4.76 -10.57
C MET A 79 -8.81 -5.97 -9.75
N ALA A 80 -8.60 -5.94 -8.43
CA ALA A 80 -9.08 -6.97 -7.51
C ALA A 80 -10.56 -6.81 -7.12
N GLY A 81 -11.26 -5.78 -7.62
CA GLY A 81 -12.65 -5.47 -7.26
C GLY A 81 -12.80 -4.85 -5.86
N LEU A 82 -11.70 -4.39 -5.26
CA LEU A 82 -11.65 -3.75 -3.94
C LEU A 82 -11.78 -2.23 -4.12
N SER A 83 -13.02 -1.75 -4.22
CA SER A 83 -13.27 -0.33 -4.45
C SER A 83 -12.78 0.54 -3.27
N ILE A 84 -12.19 1.68 -3.56
CA ILE A 84 -11.76 2.67 -2.54
C ILE A 84 -12.94 3.60 -2.25
N PRO A 85 -13.34 3.79 -0.98
CA PRO A 85 -14.43 4.69 -0.66
C PRO A 85 -14.05 6.14 -0.97
N TYR A 86 -15.00 6.91 -1.52
CA TYR A 86 -14.86 8.37 -1.54
C TYR A 86 -14.90 8.92 -0.11
N PRO A 87 -14.17 10.02 0.18
CA PRO A 87 -14.32 10.74 1.44
C PRO A 87 -15.80 11.05 1.69
N GLN A 88 -16.27 10.74 2.90
CA GLN A 88 -17.63 11.03 3.35
C GLN A 88 -17.74 12.48 3.81
#